data_AF-A0A944C146-F1
#
_entry.id   AF-A0A944C146-F1
#
_cell.length_a   1.000
_cell.length_b   1.000
_cell.length_c   1.000
_cell.angle_alpha   90.00
_cell.angle_beta   90.00
_cell.angle_gamma   90.00
#
_symmetry.space_group_name_H-M   'P 1'
#
loop_
_entity.id
_entity.type
_entity.pdbx_description
1 polymer ?
#
loop_
_entity_poly.entity_id
_entity_poly.type
_entity_poly.pdbx_seq_one_letter_code
_entity_poly.pdbx_strand_id
1 'polypeptide(L)' 'GHTSGILHFTHPGNAPTCRLAATVQLPLAGARITLGYAGDVRQFDSAGLKRHAWRNCFLIGYTRQLKLLRK' A
#
# COMPACT_ATOMS: atom_id res chain seq x y z
N GLY A 1 20.35 -32.54 -13.07
CA GLY A 1 19.90 -31.19 -12.69
C GLY A 1 20.12 -31.04 -11.20
N HIS A 2 20.87 -30.03 -10.79
CA HIS A 2 21.26 -29.84 -9.39
C HIS A 2 20.13 -29.13 -8.64
N THR A 3 19.25 -29.89 -7.99
CA THR A 3 18.08 -29.40 -7.23
C THR A 3 18.43 -29.13 -5.77
N SER A 4 19.65 -28.67 -5.46
CA SER A 4 20.00 -28.26 -4.11
C SER A 4 19.71 -26.76 -3.94
N GLY A 5 18.75 -26.40 -3.08
CA GLY A 5 18.56 -25.01 -2.66
C GLY A 5 17.40 -24.25 -3.30
N ILE A 6 16.41 -24.89 -3.94
CA ILE A 6 15.21 -24.17 -4.41
C ILE A 6 14.29 -23.79 -3.23
N LEU A 7 14.25 -24.61 -2.18
CA LEU A 7 13.50 -24.34 -0.96
C LEU A 7 14.30 -23.45 -0.01
N HIS A 8 14.10 -22.15 -0.14
CA HIS A 8 14.50 -21.17 0.87
C HIS A 8 13.30 -20.82 1.73
N PHE A 9 13.34 -21.20 3.01
CA PHE A 9 12.31 -20.82 3.96
C PHE A 9 12.33 -19.30 4.17
N THR A 10 11.18 -18.66 4.00
CA THR A 10 10.99 -17.26 4.37
C THR A 10 10.98 -17.14 5.88
N HIS A 11 11.84 -16.27 6.40
CA HIS A 11 11.96 -15.95 7.81
C HIS A 11 12.01 -14.43 7.98
N PRO A 12 11.61 -13.87 9.13
CA PRO A 12 11.49 -12.42 9.30
C PRO A 12 12.79 -11.63 8.98
N GLY A 13 13.97 -12.27 9.14
CA GLY A 13 15.25 -11.67 8.75
C GLY A 13 15.56 -11.61 7.25
N ASN A 14 14.98 -12.48 6.41
CA ASN A 14 15.27 -12.51 4.96
C ASN A 14 14.20 -11.84 4.09
N ALA A 15 12.99 -11.68 4.62
CA ALA A 15 11.89 -11.05 3.92
C ALA A 15 11.21 -9.93 4.74
N PRO A 16 11.95 -8.93 5.25
CA PRO A 16 11.32 -7.88 6.04
C PRO A 16 10.38 -7.04 5.17
N THR A 17 9.16 -6.85 5.66
CA THR A 17 8.15 -6.00 5.01
C THR A 17 7.67 -4.93 5.97
N CYS A 18 7.78 -3.67 5.57
CA CYS A 18 7.22 -2.54 6.29
C CYS A 18 6.05 -1.96 5.48
N ARG A 19 4.92 -1.70 6.15
CA ARG A 19 3.76 -1.02 5.56
C ARG A 19 3.39 0.16 6.44
N LEU A 20 3.30 1.33 5.82
CA LEU A 20 2.73 2.54 6.40
C LEU A 20 1.43 2.85 5.67
N ALA A 21 0.34 3.04 6.40
CA ALA A 21 -0.94 3.46 5.83
C ALA A 21 -1.50 4.60 6.68
N ALA A 22 -1.77 5.75 6.04
CA ALA A 22 -2.37 6.92 6.66
C ALA A 22 -3.60 7.32 5.86
N THR A 23 -4.68 7.68 6.54
CA THR A 23 -5.89 8.21 5.90
C THR A 23 -6.48 9.30 6.76
N VAL A 24 -6.82 10.42 6.12
CA VAL A 24 -7.47 11.56 6.76
C VAL A 24 -8.73 11.92 5.99
N GLN A 25 -9.80 12.17 6.72
CA GLN A 25 -11.07 12.62 6.15
C GLN A 25 -11.42 13.99 6.70
N LEU A 26 -11.63 14.94 5.80
CA LEU A 26 -11.93 16.33 6.13
C LEU A 26 -13.32 16.68 5.58
N PRO A 27 -14.27 17.13 6.42
CA PRO A 27 -15.49 17.75 5.94
C PRO A 27 -15.18 19.15 5.42
N LEU A 28 -15.50 19.43 4.15
CA LEU A 28 -15.29 20.74 3.53
C LEU A 28 -16.49 21.14 2.67
N ALA A 29 -17.12 22.28 2.97
CA ALA A 29 -18.17 22.93 2.15
C ALA A 29 -19.34 22.00 1.73
N GLY A 30 -19.80 21.14 2.64
CA GLY A 30 -20.89 20.17 2.36
C GLY A 30 -20.45 18.95 1.54
N ALA A 31 -19.15 18.80 1.30
CA ALA A 31 -18.52 17.61 0.77
C ALA A 31 -17.58 16.98 1.83
N ARG A 32 -17.18 15.73 1.60
CA ARG A 32 -16.14 15.03 2.37
C ARG A 32 -14.98 14.75 1.42
N ILE A 33 -13.79 15.21 1.80
CA ILE A 33 -12.55 14.93 1.10
C ILE A 33 -11.81 13.86 1.89
N THR A 34 -11.37 12.81 1.22
CA THR A 34 -10.56 11.73 1.80
C THR A 34 -9.18 11.75 1.16
N LEU A 35 -8.13 11.86 1.96
CA LEU A 35 -6.76 11.72 1.50
C LEU A 35 -6.16 10.47 2.16
N GLY A 36 -5.62 9.57 1.36
CA GLY A 36 -4.98 8.35 1.81
C GLY A 36 -3.57 8.23 1.24
N TYR A 37 -2.64 7.70 2.03
CA TYR A 37 -1.31 7.35 1.59
C TYR A 37 -0.95 5.97 2.12
N ALA A 38 -0.46 5.10 1.25
CA ALA A 38 0.05 3.78 1.60
C ALA A 38 1.44 3.59 1.01
N GLY A 39 2.43 3.40 1.89
CA GLY A 39 3.79 3.01 1.54
C GLY A 39 4.03 1.56 1.92
N ASP A 40 4.44 0.72 0.98
CA ASP A 40 4.94 -0.62 1.24
C ASP A 40 6.43 -0.68 0.84
N VAL A 41 7.27 -1.08 1.79
CA VAL A 41 8.66 -1.46 1.55
C VAL A 41 8.76 -2.96 1.75
N ARG A 42 9.11 -3.68 0.71
CA ARG A 42 9.34 -5.13 0.75
C ARG A 42 10.77 -5.42 0.37
N GLN A 43 11.48 -6.09 1.26
CA GLN A 43 12.78 -6.66 0.98
C GLN A 43 12.64 -8.17 0.96
N PHE A 44 13.35 -8.80 0.04
CA PHE A 44 13.39 -10.24 -0.11
C PHE A 44 14.81 -10.66 -0.49
N ASP A 45 15.40 -11.57 0.28
CA ASP A 45 16.74 -12.10 0.08
C ASP A 45 16.69 -13.63 0.19
N SER A 46 16.59 -14.31 -0.95
CA SER A 46 16.61 -15.79 -0.99
C SER A 46 17.44 -16.25 -2.18
N ALA A 47 18.19 -17.34 -2.01
CA ALA A 47 19.04 -17.92 -3.06
C ALA A 47 20.10 -16.96 -3.64
N GLY A 48 20.57 -15.96 -2.86
CA GLY A 48 21.55 -14.97 -3.33
C GLY A 48 20.98 -13.87 -4.23
N LEU A 49 19.66 -13.85 -4.45
CA LEU A 49 18.96 -12.82 -5.20
C LEU A 49 18.26 -11.86 -4.24
N LYS A 50 18.86 -10.67 -4.10
CA LYS A 50 18.28 -9.56 -3.33
C LYS A 50 17.30 -8.78 -4.19
N ARG A 51 16.07 -8.63 -3.70
CA ARG A 51 15.03 -7.79 -4.29
C ARG A 51 14.56 -6.76 -3.28
N HIS A 52 14.53 -5.51 -3.73
CA HIS A 52 13.93 -4.40 -3.00
C HIS A 52 12.77 -3.86 -3.84
N ALA A 53 11.57 -3.89 -3.28
CA ALA A 53 10.36 -3.41 -3.93
C ALA A 53 9.71 -2.33 -3.06
N TRP A 54 9.56 -1.14 -3.63
CA TRP A 54 8.94 0.00 -2.98
C TRP A 54 7.65 0.32 -3.71
N ARG A 55 6.56 0.51 -2.97
CA ARG A 55 5.25 0.89 -3.53
C ARG A 55 4.70 2.05 -2.73
N ASN A 56 4.38 3.15 -3.41
CA ASN A 56 3.72 4.30 -2.83
C ASN A 56 2.39 4.50 -3.56
N CYS A 57 1.29 4.44 -2.81
CA CYS A 57 -0.06 4.60 -3.32
C CYS A 57 -0.69 5.81 -2.65
N PHE A 58 -1.15 6.77 -3.46
CA PHE A 58 -1.91 7.93 -3.00
C PHE A 58 -3.37 7.77 -3.40
N LEU A 59 -4.28 8.06 -2.48
CA LEU A 59 -5.72 7.97 -2.65
C LEU A 59 -6.33 9.35 -2.40
N ILE A 60 -7.16 9.80 -3.34
CA ILE A 60 -7.96 11.02 -3.20
C ILE A 60 -9.41 10.63 -3.43
N GLY A 61 -10.23 10.81 -2.42
CA GLY A 61 -11.67 10.59 -2.45
C GLY A 61 -12.41 11.91 -2.30
N TYR A 62 -13.53 12.03 -3.00
CA TYR A 62 -14.46 13.15 -2.89
C TYR A 62 -15.88 12.62 -2.82
N THR A 63 -16.66 13.09 -1.85
CA THR A 63 -18.06 12.71 -1.68
C THR A 63 -18.90 13.94 -1.42
N ARG A 64 -19.96 14.17 -2.19
CA ARG A 64 -20.90 15.29 -1.99
C ARG A 64 -22.33 14.81 -2.17
N GLN A 65 -23.25 15.32 -1.36
CA GLN A 65 -24.67 15.13 -1.57
C GLN A 65 -25.20 16.15 -2.58
N LEU A 66 -25.79 15.67 -3.68
CA LEU A 66 -26.45 16.51 -4.68
C LEU A 66 -27.95 16.45 -4.44
N LYS A 67 -28.57 17.59 -4.11
CA LYS A 67 -30.03 17.72 -4.05
C LYS A 67 -30.51 18.31 -5.36
N LEU A 68 -31.16 17.49 -6.19
CA LEU A 68 -31.85 17.96 -7.38
C LEU A 68 -33.19 18.56 -6.94
N LEU A 69 -33.27 19.89 -6.86
CA LEU A 69 -34.53 20.60 -6.77
C LEU A 69 -35.19 20.54 -8.16
N ARG A 70 -36.11 19.59 -8.34
CA ARG A 70 -37.02 19.58 -9.49
C ARG A 70 -38.06 20.69 -9.25
N LYS A 71 -38.07 21.68 -10.13
CA LYS A 71 -39.14 22.70 -10.20
C LYS A 71 -40.45 22.05 -10.63
#